data_AF-A0A3E3K2H4-F1
#
_entry.id   AF-A0A3E3K2H4-F1
#
_cell.length_a   1.000
_cell.length_b   1.000
_cell.length_c   1.000
_cell.angle_alpha   90.00
_cell.angle_beta   90.00
_cell.angle_gamma   90.00
#
_symmetry.space_group_name_H-M   'P 1'
#
loop_
_entity.id
_entity.type
_entity.pdbx_description
1 polymer ?
#
loop_
_entity_poly.entity_id
_entity_poly.type
_entity_poly.pdbx_seq_one_letter_code
_entity_poly.pdbx_strand_id
1 'polypeptide(L)'
;MKSHFTPHKDITGTLSILLATLCWGFSGCSGQYLLHDLALPTPVVLCIRQISAGIILIALDLLFRKSTQRHASCRSSIRTSKKDLLILIFFAIFGICLTQYTFFMAIYYSDSGTATVLQYLSTILIFLVTCVRTKTLPTKTESAAVLAAVAGTFLISTGGWPGNLAISGYALLFGVICAISYSTYTLIPGRIVRTYGAKYVVGRGMLISGILLSLFVRPWTYEIPLSSEVNLGFCGLILVGTAAGSTFYHFGASLLSPVKAGTLANFDPVSSVLLTALLLGTTFTATDLAGFFCIIGAVFLLQLCRGRLT
;
A
#
# COMPACT_ATOMS: atom_id res chain seq x y z
N MET A 1 24.70 20.47 -2.47
CA MET A 1 25.70 19.56 -1.88
C MET A 1 25.39 18.15 -2.38
N LYS A 2 26.04 17.71 -3.47
CA LYS A 2 25.78 16.39 -4.09
C LYS A 2 26.44 15.32 -3.22
N SER A 3 25.68 14.54 -2.48
CA SER A 3 26.21 13.37 -1.78
C SER A 3 26.64 12.34 -2.82
N HIS A 4 27.94 12.17 -3.03
CA HIS A 4 28.50 11.03 -3.73
C HIS A 4 28.20 9.77 -2.89
N PHE A 5 27.06 9.14 -3.14
CA PHE A 5 26.81 7.79 -2.65
C PHE A 5 27.80 6.85 -3.31
N THR A 6 28.52 6.07 -2.51
CA THR A 6 29.41 5.04 -3.05
C THR A 6 28.57 3.98 -3.75
N PRO A 7 29.02 3.41 -4.89
CA PRO A 7 28.22 2.49 -5.70
C PRO A 7 27.69 1.28 -4.90
N HIS A 8 28.43 0.84 -3.88
CA HIS A 8 28.00 -0.22 -2.97
C HIS A 8 26.77 0.13 -2.13
N LYS A 9 26.65 1.38 -1.64
CA LYS A 9 25.49 1.84 -0.86
C LYS A 9 24.24 1.94 -1.72
N ASP A 10 24.40 2.36 -2.97
CA ASP A 10 23.33 2.46 -3.95
C ASP A 10 22.75 1.08 -4.32
N ILE A 11 23.61 0.08 -4.52
CA ILE A 11 23.18 -1.31 -4.79
C ILE A 11 22.45 -1.87 -3.58
N THR A 12 23.02 -1.72 -2.38
CA THR A 12 22.43 -2.19 -1.13
C THR A 12 21.05 -1.57 -0.88
N GLY A 13 20.92 -0.26 -1.10
CA GLY A 13 19.65 0.44 -0.97
C GLY A 13 18.61 -0.03 -1.99
N THR A 14 19.04 -0.27 -3.23
CA THR A 14 18.18 -0.77 -4.31
C THR A 14 17.64 -2.16 -4.00
N LEU A 15 18.52 -3.10 -3.64
CA LEU A 15 18.14 -4.46 -3.25
C LEU A 15 17.19 -4.47 -2.05
N SER A 16 17.44 -3.58 -1.06
CA SER A 16 16.58 -3.47 0.12
C SER A 16 15.16 -3.04 -0.24
N ILE A 17 14.99 -2.05 -1.12
CA ILE A 17 13.63 -1.63 -1.54
C ILE A 17 12.95 -2.71 -2.37
N LEU A 18 13.67 -3.42 -3.25
CA LEU A 18 13.10 -4.53 -4.01
C LEU A 18 12.63 -5.67 -3.07
N LEU A 19 13.43 -6.02 -2.06
CA LEU A 19 13.02 -6.97 -1.02
C LEU A 19 11.79 -6.48 -0.25
N ALA A 20 11.69 -5.17 0.02
CA ALA A 20 10.50 -4.60 0.63
C ALA A 20 9.24 -4.78 -0.25
N THR A 21 9.34 -4.51 -1.55
CA THR A 21 8.23 -4.73 -2.49
C THR A 21 7.85 -6.20 -2.63
N LEU A 22 8.82 -7.12 -2.54
CA LEU A 22 8.53 -8.56 -2.50
C LEU A 22 7.80 -8.94 -1.20
N CYS A 23 8.19 -8.39 -0.06
CA CYS A 23 7.51 -8.62 1.21
C CYS A 23 6.06 -8.10 1.20
N TRP A 24 5.82 -6.94 0.58
CA TRP A 24 4.46 -6.39 0.43
C TRP A 24 3.59 -7.21 -0.53
N GLY A 25 4.13 -7.60 -1.69
CA GLY A 25 3.44 -8.54 -2.59
C GLY A 25 3.13 -9.89 -1.93
N PHE A 26 4.06 -10.43 -1.14
CA PHE A 26 3.86 -11.67 -0.38
C PHE A 26 2.78 -11.51 0.71
N SER A 27 2.70 -10.34 1.34
CA SER A 27 1.63 -9.99 2.29
C SER A 27 0.26 -10.04 1.63
N GLY A 28 0.14 -9.50 0.40
CA GLY A 28 -1.07 -9.59 -0.40
C GLY A 28 -1.48 -11.04 -0.69
N CYS A 29 -0.54 -11.86 -1.14
CA CYS A 29 -0.75 -13.29 -1.39
C CYS A 29 -1.17 -14.04 -0.13
N SER A 30 -0.52 -13.75 1.01
CA SER A 30 -0.89 -14.33 2.30
C SER A 30 -2.32 -13.92 2.71
N GLY A 31 -2.70 -12.68 2.41
CA GLY A 31 -4.07 -12.20 2.58
C GLY A 31 -5.06 -13.00 1.72
N GLN A 32 -4.78 -13.15 0.43
CA GLN A 32 -5.60 -13.95 -0.49
C GLN A 32 -5.74 -15.41 -0.02
N TYR A 33 -4.65 -16.04 0.41
CA TYR A 33 -4.66 -17.39 0.95
C TYR A 33 -5.59 -17.54 2.17
N LEU A 34 -5.54 -16.59 3.10
CA LEU A 34 -6.45 -16.59 4.26
C LEU A 34 -7.93 -16.42 3.84
N LEU A 35 -8.20 -15.65 2.78
CA LEU A 35 -9.54 -15.31 2.32
C LEU A 35 -10.18 -16.39 1.44
N HIS A 36 -9.41 -16.97 0.52
CA HIS A 36 -9.91 -17.89 -0.51
C HIS A 36 -9.70 -19.35 -0.11
N ASP A 37 -8.46 -19.74 0.24
CA ASP A 37 -8.13 -21.13 0.56
C ASP A 37 -8.62 -21.53 1.96
N LEU A 38 -8.44 -20.66 2.96
CA LEU A 38 -8.89 -20.90 4.33
C LEU A 38 -10.28 -20.33 4.63
N ALA A 39 -10.91 -19.69 3.64
CA ALA A 39 -12.27 -19.13 3.70
C ALA A 39 -12.53 -18.24 4.94
N LEU A 40 -11.52 -17.55 5.46
CA LEU A 40 -11.69 -16.72 6.65
C LEU A 40 -12.47 -15.44 6.32
N PRO A 41 -13.39 -15.00 7.21
CA PRO A 41 -14.12 -13.75 7.01
C PRO A 41 -13.18 -12.55 6.87
N THR A 42 -13.28 -11.83 5.75
CA THR A 42 -12.44 -10.66 5.43
C THR A 42 -12.35 -9.63 6.57
N PRO A 43 -13.46 -9.23 7.22
CA PRO A 43 -13.40 -8.22 8.27
C PRO A 43 -12.61 -8.69 9.50
N VAL A 44 -12.63 -9.99 9.79
CA VAL A 44 -11.92 -10.59 10.94
C VAL A 44 -10.41 -10.61 10.68
N VAL A 45 -10.00 -11.07 9.48
CA VAL A 45 -8.59 -11.03 9.05
C VAL A 45 -8.03 -9.61 9.14
N LEU A 46 -8.82 -8.62 8.71
CA LEU A 46 -8.45 -7.21 8.78
C LEU A 46 -8.29 -6.70 10.22
N CYS A 47 -9.20 -7.07 11.14
CA CYS A 47 -9.10 -6.68 12.55
C CYS A 47 -7.77 -7.16 13.16
N ILE A 48 -7.49 -8.45 13.01
CA ILE A 48 -6.27 -9.10 13.53
C ILE A 48 -5.04 -8.43 12.92
N ARG A 49 -5.02 -8.26 11.59
CA ARG A 49 -3.92 -7.61 10.88
C ARG A 49 -3.69 -6.18 11.35
N GLN A 50 -4.73 -5.35 11.44
CA GLN A 50 -4.58 -3.93 11.78
C GLN A 50 -4.08 -3.74 13.22
N ILE A 51 -4.63 -4.50 14.18
CA ILE A 51 -4.20 -4.42 15.58
C ILE A 51 -2.74 -4.90 15.71
N SER A 52 -2.42 -6.08 15.17
CA SER A 52 -1.08 -6.64 15.26
C SER A 52 -0.03 -5.78 14.56
N ALA A 53 -0.29 -5.35 13.31
CA ALA A 53 0.59 -4.45 12.56
C ALA A 53 0.78 -3.10 13.27
N GLY A 54 -0.29 -2.55 13.85
CA GLY A 54 -0.23 -1.32 14.65
C GLY A 54 0.67 -1.47 15.87
N ILE A 55 0.51 -2.55 16.64
CA ILE A 55 1.36 -2.87 17.80
C ILE A 55 2.82 -3.04 17.37
N ILE A 56 3.08 -3.80 16.30
CA ILE A 56 4.43 -4.04 15.78
C ILE A 56 5.08 -2.73 15.35
N LEU A 57 4.41 -1.89 14.56
CA LEU A 57 4.98 -0.62 14.11
C LEU A 57 5.25 0.34 15.27
N ILE A 58 4.39 0.37 16.29
CA ILE A 58 4.62 1.16 17.50
C ILE A 58 5.83 0.60 18.28
N ALA A 59 5.95 -0.72 18.41
CA ALA A 59 7.09 -1.35 19.07
C ALA A 59 8.41 -1.05 18.32
N LEU A 60 8.41 -1.18 16.99
CA LEU A 60 9.57 -0.84 16.15
C LEU A 60 9.90 0.65 16.26
N ASP A 61 8.92 1.55 16.25
CA ASP A 61 9.14 2.98 16.48
C ASP A 61 9.84 3.21 17.83
N LEU A 62 9.35 2.61 18.92
CA LEU A 62 9.95 2.73 20.25
C LEU A 62 11.37 2.17 20.35
N LEU A 63 11.64 1.04 19.68
CA LEU A 63 12.96 0.39 19.68
C LEU A 63 13.99 1.21 18.88
N PHE A 64 13.64 1.61 17.64
CA PHE A 64 14.57 2.36 16.79
C PHE A 64 14.72 3.83 17.21
N ARG A 65 13.74 4.40 17.93
CA ARG A 65 13.81 5.75 18.49
C ARG A 65 14.96 5.94 19.48
N LYS A 66 15.46 4.86 20.12
CA LYS A 66 16.64 4.92 21.00
C LYS A 66 17.96 5.10 20.24
N SER A 67 18.05 4.67 18.98
CA SER A 67 19.29 4.75 18.18
C SER A 67 19.46 6.11 17.47
N THR A 68 18.36 6.75 17.07
CA THR A 68 18.36 8.05 16.36
C THR A 68 18.25 9.27 17.30
N GLN A 69 18.75 9.15 18.54
CA GLN A 69 18.75 10.23 19.52
C GLN A 69 19.92 11.19 19.30
N ARG A 70 19.78 12.10 18.32
CA ARG A 70 20.42 13.42 18.38
C ARG A 70 19.52 14.60 18.00
N HIS A 71 18.28 14.38 17.54
CA HIS A 71 17.37 15.47 17.14
C HIS A 71 15.91 15.39 17.63
N ALA A 72 15.49 14.33 18.35
CA ALA A 72 14.07 14.08 18.66
C ALA A 72 13.63 14.31 20.12
N SER A 73 14.43 15.06 20.91
CA SER A 73 14.14 15.36 22.33
C SER A 73 12.88 16.24 22.55
N CYS A 74 12.40 16.97 21.53
CA CYS A 74 11.31 17.93 21.67
C CYS A 74 10.05 17.61 20.82
N ARG A 75 9.64 16.35 20.66
CA ARG A 75 8.29 16.05 20.11
C ARG A 75 7.30 15.77 21.23
N SER A 76 6.57 16.82 21.60
CA SER A 76 5.29 16.73 22.31
C SER A 76 4.43 15.64 21.67
N SER A 77 3.84 14.72 22.45
CA SER A 77 2.99 13.64 21.92
C SER A 77 1.90 14.22 21.00
N ILE A 78 1.52 13.54 19.90
CA ILE A 78 0.45 14.03 19.00
C ILE A 78 -0.86 14.37 19.74
N ARG A 79 -1.04 13.80 20.93
CA ARG A 79 -2.14 14.05 21.87
C ARG A 79 -2.19 15.50 22.40
N THR A 80 -1.10 16.25 22.35
CA THR A 80 -1.06 17.62 22.88
C THR A 80 -1.70 18.63 21.94
N SER A 81 -1.76 18.32 20.65
CA SER A 81 -2.42 19.15 19.64
C SER A 81 -3.74 18.52 19.23
N LYS A 82 -4.86 19.13 19.64
CA LYS A 82 -6.21 18.69 19.21
C LYS A 82 -6.33 18.61 17.69
N LYS A 83 -5.65 19.51 16.96
CA LYS A 83 -5.64 19.54 15.49
C LYS A 83 -4.93 18.32 14.91
N ASP A 84 -3.76 17.95 15.45
CA ASP A 84 -3.00 16.80 14.94
C ASP A 84 -3.66 15.47 15.32
N LEU A 85 -4.30 15.40 16.49
CA LEU A 85 -5.13 14.27 16.88
C LEU A 85 -6.32 14.08 15.92
N LEU A 86 -7.01 15.17 15.55
CA LEU A 86 -8.14 15.08 14.61
C LEU A 86 -7.67 14.61 13.22
N ILE A 87 -6.52 15.09 12.74
CA ILE A 87 -5.92 14.60 11.48
C ILE A 87 -5.57 13.12 11.60
N LEU A 88 -5.02 12.67 12.72
CA LEU A 88 -4.71 11.26 12.95
C LEU A 88 -5.98 10.39 12.92
N ILE A 89 -7.06 10.81 13.57
CA ILE A 89 -8.33 10.06 13.57
C ILE A 89 -8.92 10.00 12.16
N PHE A 90 -8.95 11.13 11.45
CA PHE A 90 -9.44 11.18 10.08
C PHE A 90 -8.60 10.30 9.14
N PHE A 91 -7.26 10.33 9.30
CA PHE A 91 -6.34 9.46 8.60
C PHE A 91 -6.55 7.98 8.94
N ALA A 92 -6.81 7.64 10.21
CA ALA A 92 -7.07 6.26 10.62
C ALA A 92 -8.35 5.70 9.97
N ILE A 93 -9.40 6.51 9.86
CA ILE A 93 -10.69 6.10 9.29
C ILE A 93 -10.65 6.07 7.77
N PHE A 94 -10.41 7.22 7.13
CA PHE A 94 -10.53 7.36 5.68
C PHE A 94 -9.25 6.98 4.94
N GLY A 95 -8.10 7.17 5.57
CA GLY A 95 -6.82 6.78 4.99
C GLY A 95 -6.54 5.29 5.18
N ILE A 96 -6.57 4.79 6.41
CA ILE A 96 -6.16 3.41 6.71
C ILE A 96 -7.34 2.45 6.61
N CYS A 97 -8.37 2.62 7.44
CA CYS A 97 -9.45 1.64 7.58
C CYS A 97 -10.16 1.40 6.26
N LEU A 98 -10.60 2.48 5.59
CA LEU A 98 -11.32 2.40 4.34
C LEU A 98 -10.47 1.74 3.26
N THR A 99 -9.25 2.24 3.02
CA THR A 99 -8.31 1.66 2.06
C THR A 99 -8.09 0.18 2.29
N GLN A 100 -7.87 -0.23 3.55
CA GLN A 100 -7.54 -1.60 3.86
C GLN A 100 -8.73 -2.53 3.71
N TYR A 101 -9.91 -2.07 4.11
CA TYR A 101 -11.15 -2.79 3.89
C TYR A 101 -11.41 -2.98 2.39
N THR A 102 -11.39 -1.90 1.61
CA THR A 102 -11.67 -1.98 0.18
C THR A 102 -10.60 -2.75 -0.59
N PHE A 103 -9.33 -2.69 -0.17
CA PHE A 103 -8.26 -3.50 -0.76
C PHE A 103 -8.55 -4.99 -0.59
N PHE A 104 -8.84 -5.43 0.64
CA PHE A 104 -9.11 -6.84 0.90
C PHE A 104 -10.44 -7.32 0.30
N MET A 105 -11.44 -6.45 0.20
CA MET A 105 -12.66 -6.76 -0.55
C MET A 105 -12.38 -6.90 -2.05
N ALA A 106 -11.49 -6.08 -2.62
CA ALA A 106 -11.06 -6.25 -4.01
C ALA A 106 -10.34 -7.59 -4.20
N ILE A 107 -9.45 -7.99 -3.28
CA ILE A 107 -8.83 -9.33 -3.29
C ILE A 107 -9.90 -10.42 -3.22
N TYR A 108 -10.86 -10.29 -2.31
CA TYR A 108 -11.92 -11.29 -2.12
C TYR A 108 -12.73 -11.53 -3.40
N TYR A 109 -13.06 -10.49 -4.15
CA TYR A 109 -13.83 -10.57 -5.41
C TYR A 109 -12.97 -10.75 -6.68
N SER A 110 -11.65 -10.76 -6.57
CA SER A 110 -10.72 -10.99 -7.67
C SER A 110 -9.50 -11.77 -7.18
N ASP A 111 -8.35 -11.11 -7.07
CA ASP A 111 -7.09 -11.68 -6.59
C ASP A 111 -6.17 -10.56 -6.09
N SER A 112 -5.07 -10.93 -5.43
CA SER A 112 -4.11 -9.97 -4.88
C SER A 112 -3.33 -9.20 -5.94
N GLY A 113 -3.03 -9.80 -7.09
CA GLY A 113 -2.34 -9.10 -8.18
C GLY A 113 -3.21 -7.99 -8.76
N THR A 114 -4.44 -8.34 -9.16
CA THR A 114 -5.42 -7.40 -9.72
C THR A 114 -5.75 -6.29 -8.72
N ALA A 115 -6.00 -6.62 -7.44
CA ALA A 115 -6.30 -5.63 -6.42
C ALA A 115 -5.15 -4.62 -6.21
N THR A 116 -3.89 -5.07 -6.21
CA THR A 116 -2.73 -4.18 -6.10
C THR A 116 -2.60 -3.29 -7.32
N VAL A 117 -2.75 -3.82 -8.53
CA VAL A 117 -2.69 -3.01 -9.75
C VAL A 117 -3.79 -1.92 -9.76
N LEU A 118 -5.03 -2.27 -9.40
CA LEU A 118 -6.13 -1.30 -9.30
C LEU A 118 -5.87 -0.26 -8.20
N GLN A 119 -5.32 -0.65 -7.05
CA GLN A 119 -4.95 0.29 -5.99
C GLN A 119 -3.93 1.32 -6.48
N TYR A 120 -3.00 0.94 -7.36
CA TYR A 120 -1.98 1.82 -7.91
C TYR A 120 -2.51 2.93 -8.84
N LEU A 121 -3.77 2.86 -9.26
CA LEU A 121 -4.50 4.00 -9.84
C LEU A 121 -4.52 5.20 -8.88
N SER A 122 -4.31 5.00 -7.58
CA SER A 122 -4.12 6.07 -6.59
C SER A 122 -3.02 7.04 -7.01
N THR A 123 -1.96 6.59 -7.68
CA THR A 123 -0.87 7.45 -8.17
C THR A 123 -1.38 8.44 -9.23
N ILE A 124 -2.25 7.98 -10.13
CA ILE A 124 -2.89 8.81 -11.15
C ILE A 124 -3.81 9.83 -10.47
N LEU A 125 -4.61 9.40 -9.49
CA LEU A 125 -5.50 10.29 -8.73
C LEU A 125 -4.71 11.36 -7.96
N ILE A 126 -3.63 10.99 -7.27
CA ILE A 126 -2.74 11.93 -6.58
C ILE A 126 -2.15 12.94 -7.57
N PHE A 127 -1.73 12.49 -8.75
CA PHE A 127 -1.21 13.36 -9.81
C PHE A 127 -2.27 14.37 -10.26
N LEU A 128 -3.47 13.91 -10.62
CA LEU A 128 -4.57 14.79 -11.06
C LEU A 128 -4.95 15.81 -9.98
N VAL A 129 -5.08 15.38 -8.72
CA VAL A 129 -5.34 16.28 -7.59
C VAL A 129 -4.21 17.31 -7.42
N THR A 130 -2.96 16.91 -7.65
CA THR A 130 -1.82 17.82 -7.61
C THR A 130 -1.93 18.87 -8.71
N CYS A 131 -2.15 18.47 -9.96
CA CYS A 131 -2.34 19.38 -11.10
C CYS A 131 -3.44 20.43 -10.86
N VAL A 132 -4.57 20.00 -10.30
CA VAL A 132 -5.68 20.90 -9.95
C VAL A 132 -5.27 21.89 -8.86
N ARG A 133 -4.58 21.44 -7.82
CA ARG A 133 -4.12 22.29 -6.71
C ARG A 133 -3.04 23.29 -7.14
N THR A 134 -2.13 22.88 -8.01
CA THR A 134 -1.05 23.73 -8.53
C THR A 134 -1.46 24.55 -9.74
N LYS A 135 -2.67 24.33 -10.28
CA LYS A 135 -3.18 24.95 -11.51
C LYS A 135 -2.23 24.75 -12.70
N THR A 136 -1.57 23.59 -12.76
CA THR A 136 -0.65 23.23 -13.84
C THR A 136 -1.28 22.17 -14.73
N LEU A 137 -1.25 22.40 -16.04
CA LEU A 137 -1.74 21.42 -17.01
C LEU A 137 -0.76 20.23 -17.14
N PRO A 138 -1.28 19.00 -17.32
CA PRO A 138 -0.43 17.85 -17.58
C PRO A 138 0.28 17.99 -18.93
N THR A 139 1.55 17.59 -18.96
CA THR A 139 2.32 17.46 -20.19
C THR A 139 1.72 16.37 -21.08
N LYS A 140 2.15 16.31 -22.35
CA LYS A 140 1.73 15.26 -23.29
C LYS A 140 2.04 13.85 -22.76
N THR A 141 3.21 13.70 -22.13
CA THR A 141 3.65 12.43 -21.54
C THR A 141 2.79 12.03 -20.34
N GLU A 142 2.47 12.97 -19.46
CA GLU A 142 1.60 12.71 -18.31
C GLU A 142 0.16 12.40 -18.75
N SER A 143 -0.34 13.09 -19.77
CA SER A 143 -1.66 12.82 -20.36
C SER A 143 -1.72 11.42 -20.98
N ALA A 144 -0.66 11.00 -21.69
CA ALA A 144 -0.53 9.64 -22.21
C ALA A 144 -0.51 8.59 -21.09
N ALA A 145 0.15 8.87 -19.95
CA ALA A 145 0.13 7.98 -18.79
C ALA A 145 -1.29 7.84 -18.21
N VAL A 146 -2.03 8.94 -18.08
CA VAL A 146 -3.43 8.90 -17.61
C VAL A 146 -4.29 8.06 -18.57
N LEU A 147 -4.18 8.28 -19.88
CA LEU A 147 -4.91 7.50 -20.88
C LEU A 147 -4.55 6.01 -20.83
N ALA A 148 -3.26 5.68 -20.67
CA ALA A 148 -2.81 4.30 -20.52
C ALA A 148 -3.40 3.65 -19.25
N ALA A 149 -3.46 4.36 -18.12
CA ALA A 149 -4.06 3.83 -16.90
C ALA A 149 -5.58 3.58 -17.05
N VAL A 150 -6.29 4.48 -17.74
CA VAL A 150 -7.73 4.31 -18.05
C VAL A 150 -7.93 3.10 -18.98
N ALA A 151 -7.14 3.00 -20.05
CA ALA A 151 -7.18 1.87 -20.97
C ALA A 151 -6.88 0.54 -20.26
N GLY A 152 -5.87 0.51 -19.39
CA GLY A 152 -5.52 -0.68 -18.62
C GLY A 152 -6.62 -1.09 -17.63
N THR A 153 -7.28 -0.12 -16.99
CA THR A 153 -8.44 -0.39 -16.12
C THR A 153 -9.59 -0.97 -16.92
N PHE A 154 -9.86 -0.41 -18.11
CA PHE A 154 -10.86 -0.93 -19.03
C PHE A 154 -10.56 -2.39 -19.43
N LEU A 155 -9.31 -2.70 -19.82
CA LEU A 155 -8.90 -4.06 -20.19
C LEU A 155 -9.10 -5.07 -19.07
N ILE A 156 -8.67 -4.76 -17.85
CA ILE A 156 -8.85 -5.62 -16.67
C ILE A 156 -10.35 -5.79 -16.36
N SER A 157 -11.11 -4.70 -16.42
CA SER A 157 -12.52 -4.75 -16.05
C SER A 157 -13.40 -5.52 -17.03
N THR A 158 -13.10 -5.44 -18.33
CA THR A 158 -13.97 -5.95 -19.41
C THR A 158 -13.41 -7.16 -20.14
N GLY A 159 -12.14 -7.53 -19.91
CA GLY A 159 -11.46 -8.55 -20.70
C GLY A 159 -11.33 -8.15 -22.18
N GLY A 160 -11.36 -6.84 -22.47
CA GLY A 160 -11.27 -6.28 -23.82
C GLY A 160 -12.58 -6.25 -24.61
N TRP A 161 -13.69 -6.72 -24.06
CA TRP A 161 -14.99 -6.74 -24.74
C TRP A 161 -15.99 -5.78 -24.10
N PRO A 162 -16.41 -4.71 -24.80
CA PRO A 162 -17.43 -3.81 -24.30
C PRO A 162 -18.75 -4.55 -24.04
N GLY A 163 -19.25 -4.53 -22.80
CA GLY A 163 -20.53 -5.14 -22.41
C GLY A 163 -20.41 -6.44 -21.62
N ASN A 164 -19.20 -6.96 -21.39
CA ASN A 164 -18.96 -8.03 -20.43
C ASN A 164 -18.02 -7.56 -19.31
N LEU A 165 -18.16 -8.11 -18.11
CA LEU A 165 -17.24 -7.87 -17.00
C LEU A 165 -16.39 -9.12 -16.80
N ALA A 166 -15.07 -9.00 -17.00
CA ALA A 166 -14.12 -10.09 -16.81
C ALA A 166 -13.83 -10.34 -15.32
N ILE A 167 -13.82 -9.27 -14.52
CA ILE A 167 -13.81 -9.35 -13.06
C ILE A 167 -15.21 -9.07 -12.51
N SER A 168 -15.50 -9.52 -11.29
CA SER A 168 -16.72 -9.13 -10.60
C SER A 168 -16.84 -7.60 -10.53
N GLY A 169 -18.03 -7.05 -10.80
CA GLY A 169 -18.27 -5.60 -10.69
C GLY A 169 -17.95 -5.06 -9.30
N TYR A 170 -18.07 -5.91 -8.28
CA TYR A 170 -17.64 -5.59 -6.92
C TYR A 170 -16.11 -5.44 -6.80
N ALA A 171 -15.32 -6.26 -7.49
CA ALA A 171 -13.86 -6.13 -7.48
C ALA A 171 -13.41 -4.79 -8.05
N LEU A 172 -14.00 -4.35 -9.17
CA LEU A 172 -13.72 -3.05 -9.76
C LEU A 172 -14.14 -1.91 -8.82
N LEU A 173 -15.35 -1.99 -8.27
CA LEU A 173 -15.88 -0.97 -7.34
C LEU A 173 -14.96 -0.81 -6.13
N PHE A 174 -14.63 -1.92 -5.46
CA PHE A 174 -13.73 -1.90 -4.31
C PHE A 174 -12.31 -1.48 -4.69
N GLY A 175 -11.80 -1.87 -5.86
CA GLY A 175 -10.50 -1.44 -6.37
C GLY A 175 -10.42 0.07 -6.60
N VAL A 176 -11.45 0.68 -7.20
CA VAL A 176 -11.52 2.13 -7.42
C VAL A 176 -11.68 2.89 -6.11
N ILE A 177 -12.57 2.45 -5.21
CA ILE A 177 -12.70 3.07 -3.89
C ILE A 177 -11.38 2.93 -3.11
N CYS A 178 -10.68 1.81 -3.26
CA CYS A 178 -9.36 1.60 -2.69
C CYS A 178 -8.35 2.60 -3.24
N ALA A 179 -8.29 2.82 -4.55
CA ALA A 179 -7.40 3.80 -5.16
C ALA A 179 -7.68 5.22 -4.65
N ILE A 180 -8.96 5.61 -4.56
CA ILE A 180 -9.39 6.91 -4.01
C ILE A 180 -8.96 7.02 -2.54
N SER A 181 -9.27 6.03 -1.72
CA SER A 181 -8.95 6.03 -0.29
C SER A 181 -7.44 6.05 -0.05
N TYR A 182 -6.67 5.30 -0.86
CA TYR A 182 -5.21 5.29 -0.81
C TYR A 182 -4.59 6.64 -1.21
N SER A 183 -5.24 7.38 -2.12
CA SER A 183 -4.83 8.76 -2.42
C SER A 183 -4.95 9.65 -1.18
N THR A 184 -6.01 9.46 -0.37
CA THR A 184 -6.19 10.17 0.89
C THR A 184 -5.20 9.72 1.96
N TYR A 185 -4.90 8.41 2.02
CA TYR A 185 -3.85 7.83 2.88
C TYR A 185 -2.50 8.50 2.64
N THR A 186 -2.19 8.85 1.39
CA THR A 186 -0.93 9.50 1.05
C THR A 186 -0.96 11.01 1.31
N LEU A 187 -2.07 11.69 0.98
CA LEU A 187 -2.15 13.16 1.00
C LEU A 187 -2.42 13.74 2.40
N ILE A 188 -3.30 13.12 3.19
CA ILE A 188 -3.75 13.66 4.49
C ILE A 188 -2.62 13.73 5.53
N PRO A 189 -1.87 12.65 5.81
CA PRO A 189 -0.98 12.61 6.95
C PRO A 189 0.33 13.38 6.71
N GLY A 190 0.55 13.96 5.52
CA GLY A 190 1.84 14.55 5.11
C GLY A 190 2.43 15.54 6.12
N ARG A 191 1.60 16.40 6.74
CA ARG A 191 2.05 17.34 7.79
C ARG A 191 2.49 16.59 9.05
N ILE A 192 1.63 15.72 9.58
CA ILE A 192 1.90 15.00 10.83
C ILE A 192 2.99 13.95 10.66
N VAL A 193 3.20 13.38 9.48
CA VAL A 193 4.30 12.45 9.18
C VAL A 193 5.64 13.18 9.18
N ARG A 194 5.72 14.40 8.63
CA ARG A 194 6.93 15.23 8.75
C ARG A 194 7.22 15.58 10.21
N THR A 195 6.18 15.89 10.98
CA THR A 195 6.29 16.32 12.39
C THR A 195 6.39 15.20 13.41
N TYR A 196 6.00 13.95 13.11
CA TYR A 196 6.02 12.84 14.09
C TYR A 196 6.74 11.60 13.59
N GLY A 197 6.96 11.47 12.27
CA GLY A 197 7.56 10.29 11.64
C GLY A 197 6.50 9.34 11.13
N ALA A 198 6.79 8.67 10.00
CA ALA A 198 5.85 7.78 9.33
C ALA A 198 5.45 6.58 10.22
N LYS A 199 6.43 5.90 10.85
CA LYS A 199 6.18 4.75 11.72
C LYS A 199 5.23 5.08 12.88
N TYR A 200 5.49 6.21 13.55
CA TYR A 200 4.64 6.70 14.65
C TYR A 200 3.20 6.97 14.21
N VAL A 201 3.00 7.68 13.08
CA VAL A 201 1.67 8.07 12.60
C VAL A 201 0.91 6.86 12.06
N VAL A 202 1.54 6.05 11.20
CA VAL A 202 0.93 4.88 10.57
C VAL A 202 0.61 3.82 11.63
N GLY A 203 1.55 3.48 12.53
CA GLY A 203 1.32 2.47 13.56
C GLY A 203 0.14 2.81 14.48
N ARG A 204 0.04 4.08 14.91
CA ARG A 204 -1.13 4.55 15.68
C ARG A 204 -2.41 4.56 14.87
N GLY A 205 -2.33 4.97 13.60
CA GLY A 205 -3.48 4.96 12.71
C GLY A 205 -4.02 3.55 12.46
N MET A 206 -3.14 2.56 12.28
CA MET A 206 -3.50 1.14 12.14
C MET A 206 -4.13 0.60 13.42
N LEU A 207 -3.58 0.94 14.58
CA LEU A 207 -4.16 0.54 15.86
C LEU A 207 -5.56 1.13 16.07
N ILE A 208 -5.75 2.43 15.79
CA ILE A 208 -7.07 3.09 15.87
C ILE A 208 -8.05 2.46 14.88
N SER A 209 -7.63 2.22 13.64
CA SER A 209 -8.42 1.55 12.61
C SER A 209 -8.84 0.14 13.04
N GLY A 210 -7.91 -0.66 13.56
CA GLY A 210 -8.17 -2.02 14.01
C GLY A 210 -9.12 -2.07 15.21
N ILE A 211 -8.96 -1.17 16.18
CA ILE A 211 -9.89 -1.05 17.31
C ILE A 211 -11.28 -0.67 16.81
N LEU A 212 -11.39 0.37 15.96
CA LEU A 212 -12.66 0.82 15.42
C LEU A 212 -13.37 -0.31 14.66
N LEU A 213 -12.66 -1.00 13.76
CA LEU A 213 -13.21 -2.12 13.01
C LEU A 213 -13.65 -3.26 13.95
N SER A 214 -12.88 -3.55 14.99
CA SER A 214 -13.20 -4.60 15.97
C SER A 214 -14.45 -4.30 16.79
N LEU A 215 -14.79 -3.03 17.04
CA LEU A 215 -16.03 -2.67 17.73
C LEU A 215 -17.29 -3.07 16.92
N PHE A 216 -17.20 -2.99 15.59
CA PHE A 216 -18.30 -3.35 14.69
C PHE A 216 -18.30 -4.84 14.34
N VAL A 217 -17.13 -5.39 13.98
CA VAL A 217 -16.98 -6.77 13.53
C VAL A 217 -17.02 -7.76 14.69
N ARG A 218 -16.54 -7.36 15.88
CA ARG A 218 -16.42 -8.22 17.07
C ARG A 218 -15.67 -9.53 16.75
N PRO A 219 -14.40 -9.46 16.30
CA PRO A 219 -13.66 -10.63 15.82
C PRO A 219 -13.56 -11.77 16.87
N TRP A 220 -13.69 -11.46 18.16
CA TRP A 220 -13.73 -12.44 19.25
C TRP A 220 -14.99 -13.31 19.28
N THR A 221 -16.03 -13.01 18.50
CA THR A 221 -17.21 -13.89 18.36
C THR A 221 -17.05 -14.93 17.25
N TYR A 222 -15.98 -14.86 16.47
CA TYR A 222 -15.69 -15.80 15.39
C TYR A 222 -14.74 -16.89 15.89
N GLU A 223 -15.08 -18.14 15.60
CA GLU A 223 -14.18 -19.26 15.82
C GLU A 223 -13.19 -19.33 14.65
N ILE A 224 -11.95 -18.91 14.92
CA ILE A 224 -10.85 -19.02 13.96
C ILE A 224 -10.04 -20.26 14.32
N PRO A 225 -9.88 -21.22 13.38
CA PRO A 225 -9.03 -22.38 13.61
C PRO A 225 -7.60 -21.94 13.92
N LEU A 226 -7.04 -22.38 15.04
CA LEU A 226 -5.63 -22.15 15.39
C LEU A 226 -4.71 -23.17 14.70
N SER A 227 -4.97 -23.47 13.42
CA SER A 227 -4.16 -24.40 12.65
C SER A 227 -2.81 -23.76 12.27
N SER A 228 -1.81 -24.61 11.99
CA SER A 228 -0.50 -24.16 11.50
C SER A 228 -0.62 -23.34 10.21
N GLU A 229 -1.57 -23.69 9.35
CA GLU A 229 -1.85 -23.00 8.07
C GLU A 229 -2.37 -21.57 8.29
N VAL A 230 -3.36 -21.40 9.18
CA VAL A 230 -3.89 -20.07 9.54
C VAL A 230 -2.79 -19.21 10.16
N ASN A 231 -2.02 -19.78 11.09
CA ASN A 231 -0.91 -19.08 11.74
C ASN A 231 0.19 -18.67 10.74
N LEU A 232 0.50 -19.53 9.77
CA LEU A 232 1.47 -19.25 8.71
C LEU A 232 0.96 -18.13 7.79
N GLY A 233 -0.31 -18.16 7.39
CA GLY A 233 -0.94 -17.10 6.60
C GLY A 233 -0.92 -15.76 7.32
N PHE A 234 -1.26 -15.72 8.61
CA PHE A 234 -1.16 -14.48 9.40
C PHE A 234 0.28 -14.03 9.62
N CYS A 235 1.23 -14.95 9.79
CA CYS A 235 2.66 -14.65 9.90
C CYS A 235 3.17 -13.96 8.62
N GLY A 236 2.86 -14.51 7.45
CA GLY A 236 3.20 -13.91 6.16
C GLY A 236 2.53 -12.55 5.95
N LEU A 237 1.24 -12.47 6.28
CA LEU A 237 0.47 -11.25 6.14
C LEU A 237 0.99 -10.12 7.05
N ILE A 238 1.30 -10.42 8.31
CA ILE A 238 1.62 -9.42 9.34
C ILE A 238 3.13 -9.21 9.47
N LEU A 239 3.91 -10.25 9.74
CA LEU A 239 5.34 -10.10 10.06
C LEU A 239 6.16 -9.80 8.80
N VAL A 240 5.96 -10.56 7.73
CA VAL A 240 6.69 -10.33 6.47
C VAL A 240 6.23 -9.01 5.84
N GLY A 241 4.92 -8.83 5.67
CA GLY A 241 4.37 -7.61 5.08
C GLY A 241 4.67 -6.33 5.84
N THR A 242 4.49 -6.33 7.16
CA THR A 242 4.59 -5.10 7.96
C THR A 242 6.01 -4.92 8.51
N ALA A 243 6.51 -5.88 9.28
CA ALA A 243 7.78 -5.69 10.00
C ALA A 243 8.97 -5.73 9.04
N ALA A 244 9.09 -6.80 8.25
CA ALA A 244 10.20 -6.97 7.32
C ALA A 244 10.12 -5.93 6.18
N GLY A 245 8.97 -5.83 5.51
CA GLY A 245 8.75 -4.87 4.42
C GLY A 245 9.03 -3.43 4.83
N SER A 246 8.49 -2.97 5.98
CA SER A 246 8.78 -1.61 6.44
C SER A 246 10.25 -1.42 6.84
N THR A 247 10.90 -2.41 7.44
CA THR A 247 12.32 -2.30 7.83
C THR A 247 13.21 -2.18 6.61
N PHE A 248 13.04 -3.06 5.62
CA PHE A 248 13.80 -3.01 4.37
C PHE A 248 13.55 -1.73 3.58
N TYR A 249 12.30 -1.26 3.50
CA TYR A 249 11.98 0.00 2.82
C TYR A 249 12.67 1.19 3.50
N HIS A 250 12.57 1.31 4.83
CA HIS A 250 13.18 2.43 5.53
C HIS A 250 14.70 2.40 5.45
N PHE A 251 15.30 1.21 5.56
CA PHE A 251 16.75 1.04 5.40
C PHE A 251 17.18 1.43 3.97
N GLY A 252 16.52 0.90 2.94
CA GLY A 252 16.84 1.23 1.55
C GLY A 252 16.60 2.70 1.21
N ALA A 253 15.50 3.29 1.67
CA ALA A 253 15.20 4.70 1.49
C ALA A 253 16.17 5.63 2.21
N SER A 254 16.84 5.18 3.29
CA SER A 254 17.89 5.95 3.96
C SER A 254 19.20 6.02 3.15
N LEU A 255 19.37 5.09 2.20
CA LEU A 255 20.56 4.96 1.35
C LEU A 255 20.38 5.55 -0.05
N LEU A 256 19.16 5.93 -0.43
CA LEU A 256 18.81 6.36 -1.79
C LEU A 256 18.17 7.75 -1.79
N SER A 257 18.15 8.40 -2.95
CA SER A 257 17.36 9.62 -3.13
C SER A 257 15.86 9.32 -3.02
N PRO A 258 15.02 10.26 -2.53
CA PRO A 258 13.58 10.05 -2.43
C PRO A 258 12.91 9.67 -3.76
N VAL A 259 13.39 10.23 -4.87
CA VAL A 259 12.92 9.90 -6.23
C VAL A 259 13.24 8.46 -6.57
N LYS A 260 14.49 8.01 -6.39
CA LYS A 260 14.90 6.63 -6.70
C LYS A 260 14.18 5.61 -5.81
N ALA A 261 14.05 5.91 -4.51
CA ALA A 261 13.32 5.07 -3.58
C ALA A 261 11.82 4.96 -3.94
N GLY A 262 11.19 6.07 -4.33
CA GLY A 262 9.80 6.09 -4.79
C GLY A 262 9.59 5.33 -6.10
N THR A 263 10.50 5.45 -7.06
CA THR A 263 10.44 4.69 -8.32
C THR A 263 10.55 3.19 -8.07
N LEU A 264 11.49 2.76 -7.22
CA LEU A 264 11.67 1.35 -6.87
C LEU A 264 10.47 0.77 -6.10
N ALA A 265 9.77 1.58 -5.30
CA ALA A 265 8.57 1.13 -4.60
C ALA A 265 7.41 0.78 -5.56
N ASN A 266 7.42 1.26 -6.81
CA ASN A 266 6.39 0.89 -7.80
C ASN A 266 6.57 -0.52 -8.38
N PHE A 267 7.58 -1.28 -7.92
CA PHE A 267 7.67 -2.71 -8.21
C PHE A 267 6.71 -3.56 -7.36
N ASP A 268 6.04 -3.00 -6.35
CA ASP A 268 5.03 -3.70 -5.56
C ASP A 268 3.85 -4.33 -6.35
N PRO A 269 3.24 -3.67 -7.36
CA PRO A 269 2.24 -4.32 -8.20
C PRO A 269 2.84 -5.46 -9.04
N VAL A 270 4.11 -5.32 -9.46
CA VAL A 270 4.81 -6.36 -10.21
C VAL A 270 5.06 -7.58 -9.31
N SER A 271 5.55 -7.37 -8.09
CA SER A 271 5.76 -8.46 -7.12
C SER A 271 4.44 -9.12 -6.75
N SER A 272 3.37 -8.35 -6.54
CA SER A 272 2.03 -8.88 -6.24
C SER A 272 1.52 -9.79 -7.34
N VAL A 273 1.56 -9.35 -8.61
CA VAL A 273 1.13 -10.18 -9.75
C VAL A 273 1.97 -11.45 -9.87
N LEU A 274 3.30 -11.33 -9.80
CA LEU A 274 4.20 -12.49 -9.93
C LEU A 274 4.00 -13.49 -8.79
N LEU A 275 3.95 -13.04 -7.54
CA LEU A 275 3.79 -13.93 -6.39
C LEU A 275 2.39 -14.56 -6.35
N THR A 276 1.35 -13.83 -6.77
CA THR A 276 -0.01 -14.37 -6.84
C THR A 276 -0.10 -15.48 -7.90
N ALA A 277 0.55 -15.30 -9.06
CA ALA A 277 0.64 -16.35 -10.08
C ALA A 277 1.47 -17.55 -9.61
N LEU A 278 2.64 -17.31 -9.00
CA LEU A 278 3.60 -18.38 -8.67
C LEU A 278 3.22 -19.18 -7.41
N LEU A 279 2.69 -18.51 -6.36
CA LEU A 279 2.41 -19.13 -5.07
C LEU A 279 0.99 -19.67 -4.98
N LEU A 280 0.01 -18.95 -5.55
CA LEU A 280 -1.41 -19.31 -5.48
C LEU A 280 -1.95 -19.91 -6.78
N GLY A 281 -1.10 -20.05 -7.81
CA GLY A 281 -1.50 -20.60 -9.11
C GLY A 281 -2.55 -19.77 -9.83
N THR A 282 -2.69 -18.47 -9.49
CA THR A 282 -3.67 -17.60 -10.13
C THR A 282 -3.32 -17.42 -11.60
N THR A 283 -4.29 -17.69 -12.48
CA THR A 283 -4.10 -17.55 -13.93
C THR A 283 -4.62 -16.19 -14.38
N PHE A 284 -3.77 -15.48 -15.13
CA PHE A 284 -4.12 -14.18 -15.70
C PHE A 284 -4.36 -14.32 -17.19
N THR A 285 -5.40 -13.68 -17.69
CA THR A 285 -5.67 -13.63 -19.13
C THR A 285 -4.68 -12.69 -19.83
N ALA A 286 -4.53 -12.82 -21.16
CA ALA A 286 -3.71 -11.91 -21.93
C ALA A 286 -4.16 -10.44 -21.79
N THR A 287 -5.47 -10.21 -21.62
CA THR A 287 -6.05 -8.89 -21.40
C THR A 287 -5.72 -8.33 -20.02
N ASP A 288 -5.67 -9.17 -18.99
CA ASP A 288 -5.23 -8.74 -17.65
C ASP A 288 -3.77 -8.31 -17.69
N LEU A 289 -2.89 -9.11 -18.31
CA LEU A 289 -1.46 -8.79 -18.44
C LEU A 289 -1.24 -7.50 -19.23
N ALA A 290 -1.98 -7.29 -20.32
CA ALA A 290 -1.95 -6.03 -21.06
C ALA A 290 -2.40 -4.85 -20.20
N GLY A 291 -3.48 -5.01 -19.44
CA GLY A 291 -3.96 -3.98 -18.52
C GLY A 291 -2.99 -3.67 -17.39
N PHE A 292 -2.35 -4.69 -16.81
CA PHE A 292 -1.30 -4.54 -15.80
C PHE A 292 -0.12 -3.77 -16.37
N PHE A 293 0.33 -4.13 -17.58
CA PHE A 293 1.42 -3.41 -18.25
C PHE A 293 1.09 -1.94 -18.47
N CYS A 294 -0.14 -1.63 -18.90
CA CYS A 294 -0.59 -0.25 -19.10
C CYS A 294 -0.61 0.57 -17.80
N ILE A 295 -1.19 0.03 -16.71
CA ILE A 295 -1.29 0.75 -15.43
C ILE A 295 0.09 0.90 -14.78
N ILE A 296 0.86 -0.18 -14.69
CA ILE A 296 2.19 -0.17 -14.07
C ILE A 296 3.10 0.76 -14.89
N GLY A 297 3.10 0.63 -16.22
CA GLY A 297 3.85 1.53 -17.11
C GLY A 297 3.50 3.00 -16.93
N ALA A 298 2.20 3.33 -16.79
CA ALA A 298 1.75 4.69 -16.50
C ALA A 298 2.28 5.22 -15.16
N VAL A 299 2.27 4.40 -14.10
CA VAL A 299 2.81 4.76 -12.78
C VAL A 299 4.31 5.06 -12.87
N PHE A 300 5.08 4.20 -13.52
CA PHE A 300 6.51 4.41 -13.72
C PHE A 300 6.77 5.69 -14.52
N LEU A 301 6.01 5.92 -15.60
CA LEU A 301 6.14 7.10 -16.43
C LEU A 301 5.89 8.39 -15.64
N LEU A 302 4.82 8.46 -14.83
CA LEU A 302 4.53 9.63 -14.00
C LEU A 302 5.60 9.89 -12.93
N GLN A 303 6.16 8.84 -12.33
CA GLN A 303 7.19 9.00 -11.30
C GLN A 303 8.51 9.53 -11.90
N LEU A 304 8.86 9.09 -13.11
CA LEU A 304 10.00 9.63 -13.85
C LEU A 304 9.79 11.10 -14.25
N CYS A 305 8.57 11.47 -14.64
CA CYS A 305 8.22 12.86 -14.96
C CYS A 305 8.30 13.78 -13.73
N ARG A 306 7.78 13.35 -12.56
CA ARG A 306 7.85 14.13 -11.31
C ARG A 306 9.28 14.39 -10.83
N GLY A 307 10.20 13.47 -11.09
CA GLY A 307 11.63 13.65 -10.78
C GLY A 307 12.30 14.83 -11.50
N ARG A 308 11.65 15.44 -12.51
CA ARG A 308 12.15 16.65 -13.19
C ARG A 308 11.65 17.97 -12.59
N LEU A 309 10.67 17.93 -11.67
CA LEU A 309 10.03 19.11 -11.06
C LEU A 309 10.58 19.46 -9.66
N THR A 310 11.59 18.72 -9.18
CA THR A 310 12.32 18.96 -7.92
C THR A 310 13.81 19.09 -8.19
#